data_AF-A0A2D5W5S6-F1
#
_entry.id   AF-A0A2D5W5S6-F1
#
_cell.length_a   1.000
_cell.length_b   1.000
_cell.length_c   1.000
_cell.angle_alpha   90.00
_cell.angle_beta   90.00
_cell.angle_gamma   90.00
#
_symmetry.space_group_name_H-M   'P 1'
#
loop_
_entity.id
_entity.type
_entity.pdbx_description
1 polymer ?
#
loop_
_entity_poly.entity_id
_entity_poly.type
_entity_poly.pdbx_seq_one_letter_code
_entity_poly.pdbx_strand_id
1 'polypeptide(L)'
;METPLRKPMKHLVAIFACVILAAAAGAALVRGARPGPAPPLAAPETPVNGVLYARHFTLAQPYPHTWRAERPLVSSGYLVVLDIEREYLVPRQGLEPVLILGEQTVERINNGDGSGHLVAIVPDAHLLRDADRVEQRDLAERRSFFATPALPEEVDGAWIAAQVERAASLAPLGASAREALAAGTSPVQLEDRVALEHLAAELIMRYAPDESEQAAGMLVPLLR
;
A
#
# COMPACT_ATOMS: atom_id res chain seq x y z
N MET A 1 84.69 28.58 -11.77
CA MET A 1 84.50 28.03 -10.41
C MET A 1 83.06 27.60 -10.28
N GLU A 2 82.87 26.34 -9.93
CA GLU A 2 81.62 25.57 -9.78
C GLU A 2 80.58 26.33 -8.95
N THR A 3 79.26 26.17 -9.12
CA THR A 3 78.47 25.05 -8.56
C THR A 3 77.02 25.10 -9.09
N PRO A 4 76.35 23.95 -9.33
CA PRO A 4 74.99 23.88 -9.86
C PRO A 4 73.91 23.92 -8.76
N LEU A 5 72.79 24.60 -9.03
CA LEU A 5 71.64 24.69 -8.13
C LEU A 5 70.63 23.56 -8.42
N ARG A 6 70.66 22.50 -7.61
CA ARG A 6 69.62 21.46 -7.55
C ARG A 6 68.32 22.05 -6.98
N LYS A 7 67.21 21.87 -7.69
CA LYS A 7 65.86 22.22 -7.23
C LYS A 7 65.23 21.04 -6.47
N PRO A 8 64.81 21.20 -5.20
CA PRO A 8 64.24 20.09 -4.42
C PRO A 8 62.78 19.82 -4.76
N MET A 9 62.47 18.53 -4.97
CA MET A 9 61.14 17.93 -5.02
C MET A 9 60.33 18.26 -3.76
N LYS A 10 59.28 19.08 -3.90
CA LYS A 10 58.30 19.37 -2.82
C LYS A 10 56.85 18.97 -3.15
N HIS A 11 56.62 18.29 -4.29
CA HIS A 11 55.26 17.96 -4.74
C HIS A 11 54.80 16.52 -4.42
N LEU A 12 55.64 15.69 -3.81
CA LEU A 12 55.30 14.28 -3.58
C LEU A 12 54.58 13.99 -2.24
N VAL A 13 54.58 14.92 -1.29
CA VAL A 13 54.06 14.67 0.08
C VAL A 13 52.57 15.04 0.23
N ALA A 14 52.03 15.91 -0.62
CA ALA A 14 50.64 16.38 -0.49
C ALA A 14 49.56 15.40 -0.98
N ILE A 15 49.92 14.37 -1.75
CA ILE A 15 48.95 13.42 -2.33
C ILE A 15 48.59 12.29 -1.35
N PHE A 16 49.45 11.99 -0.36
CA PHE A 16 49.22 10.87 0.58
C PHE A 16 48.21 11.19 1.70
N ALA A 17 47.95 12.48 1.99
CA ALA A 17 47.06 12.89 3.08
C ALA A 17 45.56 12.83 2.72
N CYS A 18 45.19 12.96 1.43
CA CYS A 18 43.78 12.88 1.01
C CYS A 18 43.25 11.44 0.92
N VAL A 19 44.12 10.43 0.79
CA VAL A 19 43.70 9.03 0.66
C VAL A 19 43.28 8.43 2.01
N ILE A 20 43.85 8.89 3.12
CA ILE A 20 43.53 8.36 4.46
C ILE A 20 42.20 8.93 5.01
N LEU A 21 41.83 10.16 4.67
CA LEU A 21 40.54 10.73 5.08
C LEU A 21 39.34 10.11 4.32
N ALA A 22 39.54 9.62 3.10
CA ALA A 22 38.52 8.93 2.32
C ALA A 22 38.21 7.50 2.85
N ALA A 23 39.18 6.85 3.48
CA ALA A 23 39.00 5.50 4.03
C ALA A 23 38.18 5.48 5.33
N ALA A 24 38.24 6.54 6.15
CA ALA A 24 37.46 6.62 7.40
C ALA A 24 35.97 6.92 7.17
N ALA A 25 35.63 7.69 6.12
CA ALA A 25 34.24 7.96 5.76
C ALA A 25 33.53 6.73 5.14
N GLY A 26 34.26 5.87 4.43
CA GLY A 26 33.71 4.65 3.83
C GLY A 26 33.30 3.58 4.86
N ALA A 27 34.00 3.50 6.00
CA ALA A 27 33.72 2.49 7.03
C ALA A 27 32.43 2.76 7.85
N ALA A 28 31.99 4.02 7.93
CA ALA A 28 30.77 4.38 8.63
C ALA A 28 29.50 4.04 7.82
N LEU A 29 29.58 4.07 6.48
CA LEU A 29 28.45 3.75 5.58
C LEU A 29 28.19 2.25 5.44
N VAL A 30 29.16 1.39 5.77
CA VAL A 30 29.05 -0.09 5.67
C VAL A 30 28.70 -0.75 7.00
N ARG A 31 28.41 0.02 8.06
CA ARG A 31 27.61 -0.50 9.17
C ARG A 31 26.15 -0.57 8.73
N GLY A 32 25.88 -1.44 7.77
CA GLY A 32 24.54 -1.86 7.43
C GLY A 32 23.86 -2.25 8.74
N ALA A 33 22.76 -1.56 9.05
CA ALA A 33 21.88 -1.96 10.13
C ALA A 33 21.67 -3.47 9.95
N ARG A 34 22.12 -4.26 10.93
CA ARG A 34 21.80 -5.69 10.92
C ARG A 34 20.28 -5.74 10.79
N PRO A 35 19.72 -6.40 9.76
CA PRO A 35 18.29 -6.50 9.64
C PRO A 35 17.78 -7.05 10.98
N GLY A 36 16.94 -6.25 11.63
CA GLY A 36 16.27 -6.69 12.85
C GLY A 36 15.48 -7.97 12.56
N PRO A 37 15.05 -8.70 13.60
CA PRO A 37 14.07 -9.77 13.39
C PRO A 37 12.92 -9.24 12.54
N ALA A 38 12.50 -10.02 11.54
CA ALA A 38 11.38 -9.64 10.68
C ALA A 38 10.14 -9.37 11.56
N PRO A 39 9.35 -8.32 11.28
CA PRO A 39 8.15 -8.03 12.05
C PRO A 39 7.20 -9.24 12.07
N PRO A 40 6.39 -9.42 13.12
CA PRO A 40 5.43 -10.52 13.16
C PRO A 40 4.42 -10.40 12.01
N LEU A 41 3.97 -11.54 11.47
CA LEU A 41 2.83 -11.56 10.55
C LEU A 41 1.54 -11.38 11.34
N ALA A 42 0.56 -10.68 10.76
CA ALA A 42 -0.80 -10.74 11.26
C ALA A 42 -1.26 -12.21 11.28
N ALA A 43 -1.80 -12.66 12.41
CA ALA A 43 -2.42 -13.96 12.45
C ALA A 43 -3.66 -13.96 11.53
N PRO A 44 -4.05 -15.09 10.94
CA PRO A 44 -5.33 -15.19 10.26
C PRO A 44 -6.46 -14.72 11.18
N GLU A 45 -7.47 -14.06 10.60
CA GLU A 45 -8.62 -13.49 11.31
C GLU A 45 -8.28 -12.28 12.20
N THR A 46 -7.08 -11.70 12.07
CA THR A 46 -6.75 -10.44 12.74
C THR A 46 -7.58 -9.30 12.13
N PRO A 47 -8.47 -8.63 12.88
CA PRO A 47 -9.29 -7.55 12.35
C PRO A 47 -8.46 -6.29 12.10
N VAL A 48 -8.93 -5.43 11.20
CA VAL A 48 -8.44 -4.04 11.11
C VAL A 48 -9.02 -3.22 12.27
N ASN A 49 -8.37 -2.11 12.64
CA ASN A 49 -8.84 -1.25 13.74
C ASN A 49 -10.11 -0.49 13.34
N GLY A 50 -10.21 -0.08 12.08
CA GLY A 50 -11.37 0.63 11.57
C GLY A 50 -11.20 1.16 10.15
N VAL A 51 -12.15 2.00 9.75
CA VAL A 51 -12.14 2.74 8.48
C VAL A 51 -12.19 4.23 8.80
N LEU A 52 -11.27 5.00 8.25
CA LEU A 52 -11.16 6.45 8.45
C LEU A 52 -11.85 7.24 7.34
N TYR A 53 -11.90 6.66 6.13
CA TYR A 53 -12.50 7.26 4.95
C TYR A 53 -13.02 6.17 4.02
N ALA A 54 -14.18 6.38 3.41
CA ALA A 54 -14.71 5.48 2.41
C ALA A 54 -15.54 6.27 1.40
N ARG A 55 -15.19 6.17 0.12
CA ARG A 55 -15.96 6.78 -0.96
C ARG A 55 -16.26 5.75 -2.03
N HIS A 56 -17.54 5.61 -2.37
CA HIS A 56 -17.95 4.79 -3.50
C HIS A 56 -17.49 5.42 -4.81
N PHE A 57 -17.01 4.60 -5.74
CA PHE A 57 -16.62 5.03 -7.07
C PHE A 57 -17.24 4.15 -8.15
N THR A 58 -17.37 4.73 -9.34
CA THR A 58 -17.61 4.03 -10.60
C THR A 58 -16.58 4.46 -11.65
N LEU A 59 -16.24 3.55 -12.57
CA LEU A 59 -15.29 3.77 -13.66
C LEU A 59 -16.00 3.60 -15.00
N ALA A 60 -15.74 4.52 -15.94
CA ALA A 60 -16.19 4.35 -17.32
C ALA A 60 -15.41 3.22 -18.03
N GLN A 61 -14.12 3.10 -17.74
CA GLN A 61 -13.24 2.06 -18.26
C GLN A 61 -12.85 1.08 -17.13
N PRO A 62 -13.38 -0.16 -17.11
CA PRO A 62 -13.01 -1.13 -16.10
C PRO A 62 -11.56 -1.59 -16.24
N TYR A 63 -10.96 -2.04 -15.13
CA TYR A 63 -9.61 -2.60 -15.10
C TYR A 63 -9.59 -3.99 -14.44
N PRO A 64 -8.64 -4.88 -14.76
CA PRO A 64 -8.56 -6.20 -14.14
C PRO A 64 -7.98 -6.12 -12.71
N HIS A 65 -8.69 -6.66 -11.73
CA HIS A 65 -8.20 -6.76 -10.35
C HIS A 65 -7.10 -7.81 -10.24
N THR A 66 -5.92 -7.43 -9.78
CA THR A 66 -4.74 -8.32 -9.80
C THR A 66 -4.56 -9.14 -8.54
N TRP A 67 -5.32 -8.88 -7.47
CA TRP A 67 -5.27 -9.59 -6.19
C TRP A 67 -6.11 -10.87 -6.14
N ARG A 68 -6.62 -11.31 -7.29
CA ARG A 68 -7.41 -12.52 -7.44
C ARG A 68 -6.98 -13.31 -8.66
N ALA A 69 -7.00 -14.63 -8.54
CA ALA A 69 -6.66 -15.57 -9.61
C ALA A 69 -7.53 -15.37 -10.86
N GLU A 70 -8.83 -15.08 -10.68
CA GLU A 70 -9.76 -14.94 -11.80
C GLU A 70 -9.66 -13.58 -12.51
N ARG A 71 -8.96 -12.62 -11.91
CA ARG A 71 -8.77 -11.25 -12.40
C ARG A 71 -10.08 -10.58 -12.87
N PRO A 72 -11.12 -10.50 -12.01
CA PRO A 72 -12.39 -9.90 -12.40
C PRO A 72 -12.18 -8.43 -12.81
N LEU A 73 -12.98 -7.97 -13.77
CA LEU A 73 -13.01 -6.57 -14.15
C LEU A 73 -13.68 -5.74 -13.05
N VAL A 74 -13.05 -4.63 -12.67
CA VAL A 74 -13.53 -3.67 -11.67
C VAL A 74 -14.04 -2.44 -12.39
N SER A 75 -15.34 -2.17 -12.30
CA SER A 75 -15.96 -0.91 -12.73
C SER A 75 -16.61 -0.13 -11.59
N SER A 76 -16.72 -0.71 -10.39
CA SER A 76 -17.19 0.01 -9.19
C SER A 76 -16.61 -0.61 -7.92
N GLY A 77 -16.66 0.16 -6.85
CA GLY A 77 -16.21 -0.28 -5.53
C GLY A 77 -16.10 0.87 -4.55
N TYR A 78 -15.29 0.68 -3.52
CA TYR A 78 -14.95 1.70 -2.55
C TYR A 78 -13.46 2.01 -2.59
N LEU A 79 -13.13 3.29 -2.58
CA LEU A 79 -11.81 3.78 -2.21
C LEU A 79 -11.84 4.04 -0.71
N VAL A 80 -11.02 3.32 0.05
CA VAL A 80 -11.03 3.34 1.51
C VAL A 80 -9.69 3.75 2.08
N VAL A 81 -9.71 4.27 3.31
CA VAL A 81 -8.54 4.42 4.17
C VAL A 81 -8.79 3.60 5.42
N LEU A 82 -7.98 2.59 5.64
CA LEU A 82 -8.07 1.65 6.75
C LEU A 82 -7.05 2.02 7.82
N ASP A 83 -7.46 1.96 9.09
CA ASP A 83 -6.59 2.04 10.26
C ASP A 83 -6.15 0.63 10.65
N ILE A 84 -4.84 0.39 10.62
CA ILE A 84 -4.22 -0.92 10.78
C ILE A 84 -2.95 -0.79 11.63
N GLU A 85 -2.70 -1.79 12.47
CA GLU A 85 -1.42 -1.89 13.19
C GLU A 85 -0.24 -1.95 12.22
N ARG A 86 0.72 -1.03 12.40
CA ARG A 86 1.80 -0.77 11.43
C ARG A 86 2.65 -1.99 11.13
N GLU A 87 2.89 -2.82 12.14
CA GLU A 87 3.69 -4.04 12.02
C GLU A 87 3.11 -5.04 11.01
N TYR A 88 1.81 -4.96 10.72
CA TYR A 88 1.14 -5.82 9.74
C TYR A 88 1.26 -5.34 8.31
N LEU A 89 1.68 -4.09 8.10
CA LEU A 89 1.79 -3.46 6.78
C LEU A 89 3.20 -3.50 6.19
N VAL A 90 4.19 -3.92 6.97
CA VAL A 90 5.59 -3.98 6.53
C VAL A 90 5.73 -4.94 5.34
N PRO A 91 6.24 -4.47 4.17
CA PRO A 91 6.42 -5.29 2.97
C PRO A 91 7.36 -6.48 3.19
N ARG A 92 7.11 -7.60 2.49
CA ARG A 92 7.87 -8.85 2.69
C ARG A 92 8.33 -9.48 1.40
N GLN A 93 9.43 -10.24 1.49
CA GLN A 93 9.99 -11.03 0.38
C GLN A 93 9.35 -12.44 0.34
N GLY A 94 8.02 -12.54 0.41
CA GLY A 94 7.31 -13.82 0.49
C GLY A 94 5.79 -13.68 0.46
N LEU A 95 5.06 -14.71 0.93
CA LEU A 95 3.61 -14.65 1.05
C LEU A 95 3.19 -13.52 1.98
N GLU A 96 2.36 -12.61 1.47
CA GLU A 96 1.78 -11.53 2.27
C GLU A 96 0.39 -11.94 2.79
N PRO A 97 0.00 -11.52 4.01
CA PRO A 97 -1.37 -11.64 4.46
C PRO A 97 -2.33 -10.95 3.49
N VAL A 98 -3.34 -11.67 3.02
CA VAL A 98 -4.36 -11.12 2.12
C VAL A 98 -5.38 -10.37 2.96
N LEU A 99 -5.60 -9.09 2.68
CA LEU A 99 -6.61 -8.31 3.38
C LEU A 99 -7.99 -8.53 2.72
N ILE A 100 -8.98 -8.89 3.52
CA ILE A 100 -10.36 -9.09 3.10
C ILE A 100 -11.23 -7.96 3.66
N LEU A 101 -12.17 -7.48 2.86
CA LEU A 101 -13.25 -6.60 3.30
C LEU A 101 -14.58 -7.10 2.73
N GLY A 102 -15.47 -7.56 3.63
CA GLY A 102 -16.70 -8.25 3.27
C GLY A 102 -16.39 -9.56 2.56
N GLU A 103 -16.74 -9.64 1.29
CA GLU A 103 -16.55 -10.82 0.43
C GLU A 103 -15.53 -10.56 -0.68
N GLN A 104 -14.66 -9.56 -0.52
CA GLN A 104 -13.71 -9.13 -1.55
C GLN A 104 -12.31 -8.97 -0.97
N THR A 105 -11.32 -9.21 -1.81
CA THR A 105 -9.91 -8.86 -1.58
C THR A 105 -9.72 -7.36 -1.68
N VAL A 106 -8.89 -6.83 -0.78
CA VAL A 106 -8.50 -5.42 -0.76
C VAL A 106 -7.24 -5.23 -1.60
N GLU A 107 -7.29 -4.33 -2.57
CA GLU A 107 -6.15 -3.93 -3.39
C GLU A 107 -5.42 -2.75 -2.73
N ARG A 108 -4.21 -2.99 -2.25
CA ARG A 108 -3.36 -1.97 -1.61
C ARG A 108 -2.85 -0.96 -2.64
N ILE A 109 -2.94 0.33 -2.33
CA ILE A 109 -2.37 1.41 -3.16
C ILE A 109 -1.04 1.92 -2.60
N ASN A 110 -0.95 2.11 -1.29
CA ASN A 110 0.28 2.43 -0.56
C ASN A 110 0.72 1.26 0.34
N ASN A 111 1.87 1.41 1.00
CA ASN A 111 2.35 0.43 1.97
C ASN A 111 1.65 0.61 3.31
N GLY A 112 1.64 1.83 3.83
CA GLY A 112 1.04 2.23 5.11
C GLY A 112 1.85 1.87 6.35
N ASP A 113 3.07 1.35 6.22
CA ASP A 113 3.89 0.84 7.33
C ASP A 113 4.48 1.95 8.23
N GLY A 114 4.65 3.17 7.74
CA GLY A 114 5.08 4.29 8.57
C GLY A 114 3.93 4.97 9.34
N SER A 115 2.74 5.06 8.74
CA SER A 115 1.56 5.76 9.30
C SER A 115 0.56 4.85 10.01
N GLY A 116 0.44 3.58 9.61
CA GLY A 116 -0.66 2.69 10.00
C GLY A 116 -1.91 2.89 9.16
N HIS A 117 -1.85 3.70 8.10
CA HIS A 117 -2.98 4.02 7.25
C HIS A 117 -2.80 3.45 5.86
N LEU A 118 -3.68 2.51 5.52
CA LEU A 118 -3.71 1.87 4.22
C LEU A 118 -4.80 2.48 3.34
N VAL A 119 -4.40 3.18 2.28
CA VAL A 119 -5.27 3.58 1.17
C VAL A 119 -5.43 2.39 0.24
N ALA A 120 -6.67 1.99 -0.01
CA ALA A 120 -6.95 0.77 -0.74
C ALA A 120 -8.25 0.82 -1.55
N ILE A 121 -8.35 -0.07 -2.52
CA ILE A 121 -9.53 -0.26 -3.34
C ILE A 121 -10.20 -1.58 -2.99
N VAL A 122 -11.52 -1.53 -2.78
CA VAL A 122 -12.37 -2.70 -2.54
C VAL A 122 -13.37 -2.80 -3.67
N PRO A 123 -13.22 -3.76 -4.61
CA PRO A 123 -14.20 -3.96 -5.66
C PRO A 123 -15.60 -4.23 -5.09
N ASP A 124 -16.65 -3.85 -5.82
CA ASP A 124 -17.99 -4.35 -5.50
C ASP A 124 -18.14 -5.81 -5.96
N ALA A 125 -18.72 -6.64 -5.10
CA ALA A 125 -18.94 -8.07 -5.38
C ALA A 125 -19.96 -8.33 -6.50
N HIS A 126 -20.75 -7.32 -6.87
CA HIS A 126 -21.93 -7.46 -7.73
C HIS A 126 -21.78 -6.64 -9.01
N LEU A 127 -20.82 -7.00 -9.86
CA LEU A 127 -20.72 -6.46 -11.21
C LEU A 127 -21.49 -7.28 -12.27
N LEU A 128 -22.24 -8.31 -11.86
CA LEU A 128 -22.80 -9.30 -12.80
C LEU A 128 -24.33 -9.50 -12.74
N ARG A 129 -25.07 -8.80 -11.88
CA ARG A 129 -26.54 -8.94 -11.81
C ARG A 129 -27.19 -7.57 -11.60
N ASP A 130 -27.72 -7.03 -12.68
CA ASP A 130 -28.57 -5.83 -12.74
C ASP A 130 -27.95 -4.51 -12.25
N ALA A 131 -27.42 -3.72 -13.19
CA ALA A 131 -26.95 -2.36 -12.98
C ALA A 131 -27.99 -1.41 -12.36
N ASP A 132 -29.27 -1.78 -12.36
CA ASP A 132 -30.37 -0.99 -11.83
C ASP A 132 -30.63 -1.21 -10.33
N ARG A 133 -29.99 -2.20 -9.71
CA ARG A 133 -30.06 -2.45 -8.25
C ARG A 133 -28.71 -2.88 -7.71
N VAL A 134 -27.75 -1.97 -7.75
CA VAL A 134 -26.61 -2.06 -6.83
C VAL A 134 -27.17 -1.77 -5.44
N GLU A 135 -27.63 -2.82 -4.75
CA GLU A 135 -27.70 -2.79 -3.31
C GLU A 135 -26.25 -2.57 -2.84
N GLN A 136 -25.89 -1.29 -2.62
CA GLN A 136 -24.72 -0.95 -1.85
C GLN A 136 -24.90 -1.60 -0.49
N ARG A 137 -24.44 -2.84 -0.35
CA ARG A 137 -24.36 -3.49 0.95
C ARG A 137 -23.52 -2.59 1.82
N ASP A 138 -24.14 -2.12 2.90
CA ASP A 138 -23.57 -1.12 3.79
C ASP A 138 -22.19 -1.58 4.24
N LEU A 139 -21.17 -0.73 4.01
CA LEU A 139 -19.80 -0.99 4.44
C LEU A 139 -19.76 -1.28 5.95
N ALA A 140 -20.70 -0.72 6.71
CA ALA A 140 -20.86 -0.93 8.15
C ALA A 140 -21.22 -2.35 8.56
N GLU A 141 -21.82 -3.15 7.67
CA GLU A 141 -22.16 -4.55 7.93
C GLU A 141 -21.03 -5.51 7.55
N ARG A 142 -20.02 -5.01 6.82
CA ARG A 142 -18.88 -5.81 6.37
C ARG A 142 -17.87 -5.98 7.49
N ARG A 143 -17.16 -7.10 7.47
CA ARG A 143 -15.97 -7.36 8.31
C ARG A 143 -14.73 -7.02 7.51
N SER A 144 -13.66 -6.61 8.17
CA SER A 144 -12.35 -6.51 7.52
C SER A 144 -11.25 -7.09 8.39
N PHE A 145 -10.44 -7.96 7.79
CA PHE A 145 -9.48 -8.78 8.51
C PHE A 145 -8.39 -9.31 7.57
N PHE A 146 -7.23 -9.63 8.15
CA PHE A 146 -6.16 -10.35 7.46
C PHE A 146 -6.49 -11.84 7.39
N ALA A 147 -6.57 -12.37 6.18
CA ALA A 147 -6.73 -13.78 5.92
C ALA A 147 -5.38 -14.52 5.95
N THR A 148 -5.44 -15.82 5.70
CA THR A 148 -4.22 -16.65 5.55
C THR A 148 -3.33 -16.06 4.43
N PRO A 149 -1.99 -16.00 4.60
CA PRO A 149 -1.09 -15.57 3.53
C PRO A 149 -1.24 -16.43 2.27
N ALA A 150 -1.27 -15.80 1.10
CA ALA A 150 -1.42 -16.46 -0.18
C ALA A 150 -0.86 -15.57 -1.31
N LEU A 151 -0.50 -16.17 -2.44
CA LEU A 151 -0.20 -15.42 -3.65
C LEU A 151 -1.48 -15.00 -4.37
N PRO A 152 -1.50 -13.88 -5.12
CA PRO A 152 -2.67 -13.47 -5.87
C PRO A 152 -3.26 -14.55 -6.80
N GLU A 153 -2.41 -15.37 -7.41
CA GLU A 153 -2.82 -16.50 -8.27
C GLU A 153 -3.47 -17.68 -7.51
N GLU A 154 -3.36 -17.72 -6.18
CA GLU A 154 -3.98 -18.73 -5.31
C GLU A 154 -5.32 -18.25 -4.73
N VAL A 155 -5.62 -16.95 -4.84
CA VAL A 155 -6.80 -16.32 -4.23
C VAL A 155 -7.96 -16.31 -5.22
N ASP A 156 -8.83 -17.30 -5.12
CA ASP A 156 -10.08 -17.38 -5.88
C ASP A 156 -11.32 -17.17 -4.99
N GLY A 157 -12.51 -17.17 -5.60
CA GLY A 157 -13.78 -16.99 -4.88
C GLY A 157 -14.07 -18.07 -3.84
N ALA A 158 -13.64 -19.31 -4.05
CA ALA A 158 -13.83 -20.40 -3.09
C ALA A 158 -12.92 -20.23 -1.88
N TRP A 159 -11.67 -19.82 -2.13
CA TRP A 159 -10.72 -19.45 -1.09
C TRP A 159 -11.24 -18.29 -0.26
N ILE A 160 -11.71 -17.21 -0.89
CA ILE A 160 -12.28 -16.04 -0.19
C ILE A 160 -13.46 -16.46 0.69
N ALA A 161 -14.40 -17.24 0.16
CA ALA A 161 -15.56 -17.72 0.92
C ALA A 161 -15.13 -18.53 2.16
N ALA A 162 -14.10 -19.37 2.04
CA ALA A 162 -13.57 -20.13 3.18
C ALA A 162 -12.93 -19.24 4.25
N GLN A 163 -12.24 -18.15 3.86
CA GLN A 163 -11.69 -17.19 4.84
C GLN A 163 -12.81 -16.39 5.53
N VAL A 164 -13.84 -15.97 4.78
CA VAL A 164 -15.00 -15.25 5.33
C VAL A 164 -15.74 -16.10 6.36
N GLU A 165 -15.94 -17.39 6.09
CA GLU A 165 -16.57 -18.31 7.03
C GLU A 165 -15.76 -18.46 8.33
N ARG A 166 -14.42 -18.57 8.24
CA ARG A 166 -13.55 -18.60 9.44
C ARG A 166 -13.70 -17.34 10.28
N ALA A 167 -13.74 -16.19 9.62
CA ALA A 167 -13.88 -14.88 10.24
C ALA A 167 -15.32 -14.51 10.64
N ALA A 168 -16.29 -15.44 10.57
CA ALA A 168 -17.70 -15.13 10.83
C ALA A 168 -17.97 -14.59 12.24
N SER A 169 -17.11 -14.93 13.21
CA SER A 169 -17.19 -14.47 14.60
C SER A 169 -16.71 -13.02 14.81
N LEU A 170 -15.99 -12.44 13.84
CA LEU A 170 -15.51 -11.07 13.95
C LEU A 170 -16.67 -10.08 13.93
N ALA A 171 -16.51 -8.98 14.65
CA ALA A 171 -17.46 -7.88 14.60
C ALA A 171 -17.43 -7.19 13.22
N PRO A 172 -18.57 -6.70 12.73
CA PRO A 172 -18.59 -5.84 11.55
C PRO A 172 -17.97 -4.48 11.85
N LEU A 173 -17.59 -3.72 10.81
CA LEU A 173 -16.94 -2.40 10.93
C LEU A 173 -17.84 -1.37 11.63
N GLY A 174 -19.16 -1.48 11.51
CA GLY A 174 -20.12 -0.74 12.31
C GLY A 174 -19.96 0.78 12.21
N ALA A 175 -19.71 1.43 13.36
CA ALA A 175 -19.69 2.90 13.46
C ALA A 175 -18.59 3.54 12.60
N SER A 176 -17.37 2.99 12.58
CA SER A 176 -16.26 3.60 11.84
C SER A 176 -16.55 3.66 10.34
N ALA A 177 -17.16 2.62 9.78
CA ALA A 177 -17.54 2.61 8.37
C ALA A 177 -18.62 3.64 8.04
N ARG A 178 -19.62 3.85 8.93
CA ARG A 178 -20.65 4.88 8.72
C ARG A 178 -20.06 6.29 8.75
N GLU A 179 -19.16 6.55 9.70
CA GLU A 179 -18.44 7.82 9.80
C GLU A 179 -17.54 8.06 8.58
N ALA A 180 -16.81 7.03 8.16
CA ALA A 180 -15.97 7.05 6.97
C ALA A 180 -16.76 7.32 5.68
N LEU A 181 -17.94 6.71 5.53
CA LEU A 181 -18.85 6.97 4.40
C LEU A 181 -19.38 8.41 4.43
N ALA A 182 -19.72 8.92 5.62
CA ALA A 182 -20.15 10.32 5.76
C ALA A 182 -19.02 11.31 5.39
N ALA A 183 -17.76 10.98 5.72
CA ALA A 183 -16.59 11.74 5.31
C ALA A 183 -16.26 11.61 3.81
N GLY A 184 -16.61 10.47 3.20
CA GLY A 184 -16.42 10.15 1.79
C GLY A 184 -17.14 11.03 0.79
N THR A 185 -18.17 11.78 1.23
CA THR A 185 -19.10 12.52 0.37
C THR A 185 -19.80 11.63 -0.68
N SER A 186 -20.53 12.24 -1.60
CA SER A 186 -21.27 11.54 -2.66
C SER A 186 -20.37 10.63 -3.52
N PRO A 187 -20.93 9.54 -4.08
CA PRO A 187 -20.23 8.68 -5.04
C PRO A 187 -19.55 9.48 -6.15
N VAL A 188 -18.39 9.01 -6.60
CA VAL A 188 -17.62 9.64 -7.68
C VAL A 188 -17.63 8.78 -8.94
N GLN A 189 -17.87 9.43 -10.07
CA GLN A 189 -17.68 8.81 -11.38
C GLN A 189 -16.33 9.24 -11.94
N LEU A 190 -15.53 8.28 -12.38
CA LEU A 190 -14.18 8.47 -12.89
C LEU A 190 -14.05 7.83 -14.26
N GLU A 191 -13.10 8.32 -15.05
CA GLU A 191 -12.87 7.81 -16.41
C GLU A 191 -12.26 6.40 -16.38
N ASP A 192 -11.15 6.25 -15.66
CA ASP A 192 -10.33 5.04 -15.69
C ASP A 192 -9.61 4.83 -14.36
N ARG A 193 -8.75 3.81 -14.32
CA ARG A 193 -7.92 3.49 -13.17
C ARG A 193 -6.93 4.61 -12.79
N VAL A 194 -6.41 5.36 -13.75
CA VAL A 194 -5.45 6.44 -13.49
C VAL A 194 -6.14 7.57 -12.72
N ALA A 195 -7.36 7.93 -13.12
CA ALA A 195 -8.15 8.92 -12.40
C ALA A 195 -8.46 8.48 -10.95
N LEU A 196 -8.70 7.19 -10.73
CA LEU A 196 -8.88 6.62 -9.39
C LEU A 196 -7.59 6.67 -8.56
N GLU A 197 -6.44 6.40 -9.16
CA GLU A 197 -5.13 6.50 -8.51
C GLU A 197 -4.78 7.95 -8.12
N HIS A 198 -5.12 8.94 -8.94
CA HIS A 198 -4.96 10.35 -8.55
C HIS A 198 -5.77 10.70 -7.30
N LEU A 199 -7.02 10.23 -7.21
CA LEU A 199 -7.83 10.43 -6.01
C LEU A 199 -7.22 9.69 -4.80
N ALA A 200 -6.68 8.49 -5.01
CA ALA A 200 -5.97 7.76 -3.96
C ALA A 200 -4.71 8.51 -3.49
N ALA A 201 -3.96 9.15 -4.39
CA ALA A 201 -2.80 9.95 -4.05
C ALA A 201 -3.15 11.14 -3.13
N GLU A 202 -4.29 11.80 -3.35
CA GLU A 202 -4.77 12.85 -2.45
C GLU A 202 -5.05 12.31 -1.03
N LEU A 203 -5.57 11.08 -0.93
CA LEU A 203 -5.79 10.41 0.36
C LEU A 203 -4.48 10.02 1.02
N ILE A 204 -3.49 9.53 0.26
CA ILE A 204 -2.14 9.23 0.79
C ILE A 204 -1.53 10.51 1.38
N MET A 205 -1.55 11.63 0.65
CA MET A 205 -1.03 12.91 1.18
C MET A 205 -1.71 13.37 2.47
N ARG A 206 -2.98 13.01 2.66
CA ARG A 206 -3.76 13.38 3.85
C ARG A 206 -3.53 12.44 5.03
N TYR A 207 -3.56 11.13 4.79
CA TYR A 207 -3.59 10.12 5.86
C TYR A 207 -2.22 9.44 6.08
N ALA A 208 -1.38 9.34 5.05
CA ALA A 208 -0.04 8.75 5.10
C ALA A 208 1.02 9.74 4.55
N PRO A 209 1.22 10.91 5.19
CA PRO A 209 2.10 11.97 4.67
C PRO A 209 3.57 11.58 4.57
N ASP A 210 3.99 10.56 5.32
CA ASP A 210 5.28 9.87 5.22
C ASP A 210 5.49 9.17 3.86
N GLU A 211 4.41 8.85 3.15
CA GLU A 211 4.42 8.27 1.79
C GLU A 211 4.12 9.33 0.70
N SER A 212 4.28 10.62 1.02
CA SER A 212 3.99 11.73 0.10
C SER A 212 4.80 11.70 -1.20
N GLU A 213 6.02 11.16 -1.20
CA GLU A 213 6.83 10.99 -2.42
C GLU A 213 6.17 10.00 -3.40
N GLN A 214 5.66 8.86 -2.90
CA GLN A 214 4.90 7.91 -3.71
C GLN A 214 3.65 8.59 -4.30
N ALA A 215 2.90 9.30 -3.47
CA ALA A 215 1.71 10.03 -3.92
C ALA A 215 2.04 11.07 -5.00
N ALA A 216 3.14 11.81 -4.85
CA ALA A 216 3.59 12.76 -5.86
C ALA A 216 3.91 12.08 -7.19
N GLY A 217 4.55 10.91 -7.16
CA GLY A 217 4.82 10.10 -8.35
C GLY A 217 3.56 9.66 -9.09
N MET A 218 2.49 9.33 -8.36
CA MET A 218 1.19 8.95 -8.94
C MET A 218 0.49 10.11 -9.66
N LEU A 219 0.77 11.36 -9.28
CA LEU A 219 0.18 12.56 -9.89
C LEU A 219 0.93 13.03 -11.15
N VAL A 220 2.05 12.40 -11.48
CA VAL A 220 2.83 12.76 -12.68
C VAL A 220 2.04 12.34 -13.93
N PRO A 221 1.86 13.25 -14.91
CA PRO A 221 1.21 12.89 -16.16
C PRO A 221 1.93 11.75 -16.87
N LEU A 222 1.19 10.69 -17.22
CA LEU A 222 1.73 9.59 -18.03
C LEU A 222 2.03 10.12 -19.44
N LEU A 223 3.29 9.97 -19.87
CA LEU A 223 3.67 10.18 -21.26
C LEU A 223 3.01 9.08 -22.11
N ARG A 224 2.00 9.43 -22.90
CA ARG A 224 1.30 8.55 -23.83
C ARG A 224 1.86 8.68 -25.23
#